data_AF-A0A1B1N710-F1
#
_entry.id   AF-A0A1B1N710-F1
#
_cell.length_a   1.000
_cell.length_b   1.000
_cell.length_c   1.000
_cell.angle_alpha   90.00
_cell.angle_beta   90.00
_cell.angle_gamma   90.00
#
_symmetry.space_group_name_H-M   'P 1'
#
loop_
_entity.id
_entity.type
_entity.pdbx_description
1 polymer ?
#
loop_
_entity_poly.entity_id
_entity_poly.type
_entity_poly.pdbx_seq_one_letter_code
_entity_poly.pdbx_strand_id
1 'polypeptide(L)'
;MFKEIVGIDYTVDIDFEDNYTTSLTLSFLVLVIETGHRFKMKIRYLNVSDFSVRKMTNLYLTRSLIIHDRKELGWEMNQRYHVHDDSGYGENDGYNFIEFYCSSMEAVSLEEF
;
A
#
# COMPACT_ATOMS: atom_id res chain seq x y z
N MET A 1 -2.38 -9.28 -11.80
CA MET A 1 -3.40 -8.68 -10.92
C MET A 1 -3.04 -9.01 -9.49
N PHE A 2 -2.96 -8.03 -8.59
CA PHE A 2 -2.65 -8.24 -7.17
C PHE A 2 -3.85 -8.89 -6.50
N LYS A 3 -3.74 -10.19 -6.16
CA LYS A 3 -4.89 -10.95 -5.64
C LYS A 3 -4.94 -10.96 -4.12
N GLU A 4 -3.79 -10.85 -3.46
CA GLU A 4 -3.67 -11.07 -2.02
C GLU A 4 -2.48 -10.27 -1.47
N ILE A 5 -2.73 -9.48 -0.43
CA ILE A 5 -1.65 -8.98 0.43
C ILE A 5 -1.34 -10.09 1.43
N VAL A 6 -0.10 -10.60 1.37
CA VAL A 6 0.40 -11.70 2.20
C VAL A 6 1.37 -11.26 3.28
N GLY A 7 1.68 -9.96 3.34
CA GLY A 7 2.56 -9.39 4.35
C GLY A 7 2.45 -7.88 4.40
N ILE A 8 2.52 -7.34 5.62
CA ILE A 8 2.46 -5.92 5.94
C ILE A 8 3.55 -5.67 6.97
N ASP A 9 4.57 -4.90 6.60
CA ASP A 9 5.64 -4.48 7.50
C ASP A 9 5.58 -2.95 7.66
N TYR A 10 5.22 -2.45 8.84
CA TYR A 10 5.21 -1.03 9.16
C TYR A 10 6.36 -0.69 10.10
N THR A 11 7.22 0.23 9.67
CA THR A 11 8.42 0.64 10.41
C THR A 11 8.36 2.14 10.70
N VAL A 12 8.76 2.51 11.92
CA VAL A 12 9.00 3.89 12.33
C VAL A 12 10.47 3.98 12.73
N ASP A 13 11.24 4.76 11.99
CA ASP A 13 12.65 5.03 12.27
C ASP A 13 12.77 6.44 12.81
N ILE A 14 13.42 6.59 13.98
CA ILE A 14 13.65 7.88 14.63
C ILE A 14 15.11 8.27 14.39
N ASP A 15 15.34 9.49 13.91
CA ASP A 15 16.70 10.02 13.73
C ASP A 15 17.25 10.64 15.03
N PHE A 16 18.51 11.10 14.99
CA PHE A 16 19.17 11.70 16.15
C PHE A 16 18.59 13.07 16.56
N GLU A 17 17.74 13.67 15.73
CA GLU A 17 17.09 14.98 15.94
C GLU A 17 15.60 14.82 16.36
N ASP A 18 15.18 13.62 16.77
CA ASP A 18 13.80 13.26 17.10
C ASP A 18 12.80 13.40 15.92
N ASN A 19 13.29 13.53 14.68
CA ASN A 19 12.41 13.37 13.53
C ASN A 19 12.11 11.89 13.33
N TYR A 20 10.88 11.59 12.90
CA TYR A 20 10.47 10.23 12.57
C TYR A 20 10.24 10.11 11.06
N THR A 21 10.72 9.01 10.50
CA THR A 21 10.35 8.57 9.16
C THR A 21 9.57 7.28 9.27
N THR A 22 8.53 7.16 8.46
CA THR A 22 7.63 6.01 8.48
C THR A 22 7.69 5.31 7.14
N SER A 23 7.70 3.98 7.15
CA SER A 23 7.62 3.19 5.94
C SER A 23 6.66 2.02 6.10
N LEU A 24 5.96 1.70 5.02
CA LEU A 24 5.08 0.55 4.92
C LEU A 24 5.54 -0.30 3.75
N THR A 25 5.83 -1.58 3.98
CA THR A 25 6.10 -2.54 2.91
C THR A 25 4.93 -3.51 2.79
N LEU A 26 4.31 -3.55 1.62
CA LEU A 26 3.26 -4.51 1.28
C LEU A 26 3.84 -5.62 0.41
N SER A 27 3.61 -6.86 0.82
CA SER A 27 3.97 -8.06 0.06
C SER A 27 2.75 -8.64 -0.64
N PHE A 28 2.86 -8.93 -1.94
CA PHE A 28 1.79 -9.46 -2.77
C PHE A 28 2.18 -10.78 -3.41
N LEU A 29 1.20 -11.68 -3.58
CA LEU A 29 1.32 -12.78 -4.52
C LEU A 29 0.69 -12.38 -5.86
N VAL A 30 1.47 -12.52 -6.93
CA VAL A 30 1.09 -12.17 -8.30
C VAL A 30 1.17 -13.40 -9.18
N LEU A 31 0.10 -13.69 -9.92
CA LEU A 31 0.06 -14.74 -10.93
C LEU A 31 0.17 -14.12 -12.33
N VAL A 32 1.14 -14.57 -13.12
CA VAL A 32 1.23 -14.24 -14.55
C VAL A 32 0.28 -15.17 -15.31
N ILE A 33 -0.73 -14.61 -15.98
CA ILE A 33 -1.80 -15.40 -16.59
C ILE A 33 -1.28 -16.26 -17.76
N GLU A 34 -0.35 -15.72 -18.55
CA GLU A 34 0.18 -16.37 -19.74
C GLU A 34 1.06 -17.58 -19.41
N THR A 35 1.89 -17.48 -18.36
CA THR A 35 2.85 -18.53 -17.99
C THR A 35 2.37 -19.41 -16.84
N GLY A 36 1.40 -18.94 -16.04
CA GLY A 36 0.99 -19.60 -14.80
C GLY A 36 1.99 -19.47 -13.65
N HIS A 37 3.11 -18.76 -13.84
CA HIS A 37 4.13 -18.58 -12.81
C HIS A 37 3.65 -17.63 -11.72
N ARG A 38 4.07 -17.92 -10.49
CA ARG A 38 3.77 -17.12 -9.30
C ARG A 38 5.00 -16.33 -8.90
N PHE A 39 4.77 -15.09 -8.53
CA PHE A 39 5.80 -14.20 -8.05
C PHE A 39 5.37 -13.59 -6.72
N LYS A 40 6.33 -13.41 -5.83
CA LYS A 40 6.21 -12.56 -4.65
C LYS A 40 6.75 -11.18 -5.02
N MET A 41 5.90 -10.17 -4.92
CA MET A 41 6.25 -8.78 -5.19
C MET A 41 6.21 -7.97 -3.89
N LYS A 42 7.19 -7.09 -3.69
CA LYS A 42 7.22 -6.17 -2.55
C LYS A 42 7.23 -4.73 -3.03
N ILE A 43 6.33 -3.91 -2.49
CA ILE A 43 6.31 -2.46 -2.70
C ILE A 43 6.47 -1.78 -1.36
N ARG A 44 7.36 -0.79 -1.28
CA ARG A 44 7.53 0.06 -0.10
C ARG A 44 6.96 1.45 -0.37
N TYR A 45 6.26 1.97 0.62
CA TYR A 45 5.66 3.29 0.67
C TYR A 45 6.41 4.09 1.75
N LEU A 46 6.80 5.32 1.43
CA LEU A 46 7.62 6.18 2.31
C LEU A 46 6.81 7.36 2.86
N ASN A 47 7.18 7.82 4.06
CA ASN A 47 6.50 8.87 4.82
C ASN A 47 4.99 8.58 4.96
N VAL A 48 4.71 7.36 5.43
CA VAL A 48 3.34 6.86 5.59
C VAL A 48 2.63 7.54 6.76
N SER A 49 1.44 8.08 6.51
CA SER A 49 0.56 8.68 7.51
C SER A 49 -0.87 8.14 7.41
N ASP A 50 -1.65 8.33 8.48
CA ASP A 50 -3.02 7.85 8.65
C ASP A 50 -3.22 6.39 8.23
N PHE A 51 -2.25 5.55 8.59
CA PHE A 51 -2.29 4.13 8.27
C PHE A 51 -3.35 3.41 9.10
N SER A 52 -4.28 2.77 8.41
CA SER A 52 -5.31 1.96 9.02
C SER A 52 -5.49 0.63 8.31
N VAL A 53 -5.64 -0.43 9.10
CA VAL A 53 -5.95 -1.79 8.63
C VAL A 53 -7.17 -2.33 9.37
N ARG A 54 -8.15 -2.81 8.62
CA ARG A 54 -9.34 -3.50 9.12
C ARG A 54 -9.20 -4.98 8.79
N LYS A 55 -9.14 -5.82 9.85
CA LYS A 55 -8.89 -7.28 9.83
C LYS A 55 -7.43 -7.64 9.52
N MET A 56 -6.79 -8.36 10.46
CA MET A 56 -5.40 -8.84 10.35
C MET A 56 -5.32 -10.31 9.88
N THR A 57 -6.13 -10.67 8.88
CA THR A 57 -6.07 -12.00 8.22
C THR A 57 -5.66 -11.82 6.77
N ASN A 58 -5.60 -12.90 5.98
CA ASN A 58 -5.36 -12.80 4.54
C ASN A 58 -6.28 -11.74 3.90
N LEU A 59 -5.67 -10.68 3.35
CA LEU A 59 -6.39 -9.58 2.73
C LEU A 59 -6.53 -9.88 1.24
N TYR A 60 -7.66 -10.46 0.88
CA TYR A 60 -8.06 -10.64 -0.51
C TYR A 60 -8.50 -9.29 -1.07
N LEU A 61 -7.65 -8.70 -1.91
CA LEU A 61 -8.02 -7.49 -2.63
C LEU A 61 -9.17 -7.86 -3.57
N THR A 62 -10.37 -7.32 -3.30
CA THR A 62 -11.57 -7.59 -4.08
C THR A 62 -11.41 -7.18 -5.54
N ARG A 63 -10.59 -6.16 -5.81
CA ARG A 63 -10.20 -5.75 -7.16
C ARG A 63 -8.74 -5.37 -7.28
N SER A 64 -8.29 -4.32 -6.57
CA SER A 64 -6.92 -3.79 -6.61
C SER A 64 -6.72 -2.81 -5.45
N LEU A 65 -5.45 -2.47 -5.15
CA LEU A 65 -5.14 -1.23 -4.44
C LEU A 65 -5.29 -0.07 -5.41
N ILE A 66 -6.03 0.95 -4.99
CA ILE A 66 -6.25 2.19 -5.72
C ILE A 66 -5.26 3.22 -5.18
N ILE A 67 -4.62 3.97 -6.10
CA ILE A 67 -3.66 5.01 -5.78
C ILE A 67 -4.15 6.30 -6.42
N HIS A 68 -4.46 7.31 -5.60
CA HIS A 68 -4.84 8.64 -6.04
C HIS A 68 -3.63 9.57 -5.91
N ASP A 69 -3.10 10.10 -7.02
CA ASP A 69 -2.11 11.20 -7.00
C ASP A 69 -2.88 12.52 -6.78
N ARG A 70 -2.66 13.14 -5.61
CA ARG A 70 -3.35 14.37 -5.20
C ARG A 70 -2.55 15.64 -5.48
N LYS A 71 -1.49 15.57 -6.30
CA LYS A 71 -0.65 16.72 -6.64
C LYS A 71 -1.44 17.95 -7.10
N GLU A 72 -2.51 17.75 -7.88
CA GLU A 72 -3.34 18.85 -8.41
C GLU A 72 -4.31 19.45 -7.38
N LEU A 73 -4.50 18.81 -6.22
CA LEU A 73 -5.38 19.27 -5.15
C LEU A 73 -4.65 20.16 -4.12
N GLY A 74 -3.36 20.45 -4.32
CA GLY A 74 -2.57 21.34 -3.45
C GLY A 74 -2.18 20.75 -2.10
N TRP A 75 -2.23 19.43 -1.95
CA TRP A 75 -1.84 18.74 -0.71
C TRP A 75 -0.32 18.77 -0.50
N GLU A 76 0.11 18.77 0.76
CA GLU A 76 1.54 18.76 1.10
C GLU A 76 2.26 17.56 0.48
N MET A 77 3.54 17.73 0.11
CA MET A 77 4.35 16.68 -0.53
C MET A 77 4.36 15.36 0.27
N ASN A 78 4.11 15.45 1.57
CA ASN A 78 4.15 14.37 2.55
C ASN A 78 2.95 13.42 2.43
N GLN A 79 1.84 13.87 1.81
CA GLN A 79 0.61 13.11 1.58
C GLN A 79 0.21 13.10 0.10
N ARG A 80 1.20 13.08 -0.80
CA ARG A 80 0.97 13.15 -2.25
C ARG A 80 0.05 12.04 -2.75
N TYR A 81 0.22 10.83 -2.23
CA TYR A 81 -0.54 9.66 -2.65
C TYR A 81 -1.48 9.23 -1.54
N HIS A 82 -2.74 9.01 -1.91
CA HIS A 82 -3.69 8.31 -1.07
C HIS A 82 -3.87 6.90 -1.62
N VAL A 83 -3.62 5.90 -0.78
CA VAL A 83 -3.64 4.49 -1.15
C VAL A 83 -4.70 3.80 -0.32
N HIS A 84 -5.62 3.11 -0.98
CA HIS A 84 -6.66 2.36 -0.30
C HIS A 84 -7.14 1.19 -1.16
N ASP A 85 -7.86 0.24 -0.58
CA ASP A 85 -8.54 -0.80 -1.33
C ASP A 85 -9.97 -0.39 -1.75
N ASP A 86 -10.48 -0.98 -2.84
CA ASP A 86 -11.84 -0.71 -3.35
C ASP A 86 -12.90 -1.19 -2.35
N SER A 87 -13.78 -0.28 -1.95
CA SER A 87 -14.82 -0.50 -0.94
C SER A 87 -16.11 -1.11 -1.46
N GLY A 88 -16.35 -1.09 -2.78
CA GLY A 88 -17.58 -1.63 -3.35
C GLY A 88 -18.87 -0.89 -2.99
N TYR A 89 -18.83 0.25 -2.28
CA TYR A 89 -20.01 1.10 -2.03
C TYR A 89 -19.70 2.59 -2.19
N GLY A 90 -20.68 3.31 -2.75
CA GLY A 90 -20.57 4.64 -3.34
C GLY A 90 -20.00 5.75 -2.46
N GLU A 91 -19.42 6.71 -3.17
CA GLU A 91 -18.96 8.06 -2.79
C GLU A 91 -19.04 8.41 -1.29
N ASN A 92 -17.88 8.35 -0.64
CA ASN A 92 -17.38 9.26 0.41
C ASN A 92 -16.99 8.70 1.78
N ASP A 93 -17.14 7.40 2.12
CA ASP A 93 -16.87 6.99 3.53
C ASP A 93 -16.32 5.56 3.78
N GLY A 94 -15.44 5.02 2.93
CA GLY A 94 -14.59 3.94 3.43
C GLY A 94 -13.77 3.17 2.42
N TYR A 95 -12.68 2.61 2.94
CA TYR A 95 -11.90 1.48 2.41
C TYR A 95 -12.37 0.19 3.14
N ASN A 96 -12.19 -1.00 2.55
CA ASN A 96 -12.60 -2.23 3.24
C ASN A 96 -11.55 -2.72 4.23
N PHE A 97 -10.27 -2.71 3.84
CA PHE A 97 -9.21 -3.41 4.56
C PHE A 97 -8.00 -2.55 4.87
N ILE A 98 -7.57 -1.67 3.97
CA ILE A 98 -6.35 -0.89 4.14
C ILE A 98 -6.52 0.51 3.53
N GLU A 99 -6.07 1.52 4.27
CA GLU A 99 -5.96 2.89 3.82
C GLU A 99 -4.73 3.56 4.45
N PHE A 100 -4.05 4.40 3.68
CA PHE A 100 -2.96 5.25 4.15
C PHE A 100 -2.65 6.35 3.14
N TYR A 101 -1.84 7.32 3.57
CA TYR A 101 -1.20 8.30 2.71
C TYR A 101 0.31 8.06 2.67
N CYS A 102 0.96 8.43 1.56
CA CYS A 102 2.42 8.40 1.45
C CYS A 102 2.97 9.48 0.51
N SER A 103 4.26 9.77 0.62
CA SER A 103 4.94 10.73 -0.27
C SER A 103 5.46 10.10 -1.56
N SER A 104 5.83 8.81 -1.50
CA SER A 104 6.43 8.07 -2.63
C SER A 104 6.28 6.56 -2.47
N MET A 105 6.57 5.85 -3.56
CA MET A 105 6.45 4.40 -3.70
C MET A 105 7.67 3.84 -4.43
N GLU A 106 8.18 2.70 -3.98
CA GLU A 106 9.30 2.01 -4.60
C GLU A 106 9.00 0.51 -4.76
N ALA A 107 9.38 -0.06 -5.91
CA ALA A 107 9.38 -1.50 -6.10
C ALA A 107 10.64 -2.07 -5.44
N VAL A 108 10.46 -2.90 -4.40
CA VAL A 108 11.57 -3.46 -3.62
C VAL A 108 12.09 -4.75 -4.24
N SER A 109 11.19 -5.68 -4.58
CA SER A 109 11.57 -6.93 -5.24
C SER A 109 10.43 -7.58 -6.00
N LEU A 110 10.81 -8.43 -6.96
CA LEU A 110 9.96 -9.36 -7.68
C LEU A 110 10.71 -10.69 -7.77
N GLU A 111 10.28 -11.69 -7.01
CA GLU A 111 10.95 -12.98 -6.85
C GLU A 111 9.99 -14.11 -7.25
N GLU A 112 10.50 -15.16 -7.88
CA GLU A 112 9.71 -16.36 -8.18
C GLU A 112 9.34 -17.11 -6.88
N PHE A 113 8.09 -17.59 -6.77
CA PHE A 113 7.54 -18.21 -5.57
C PHE A 113 7.05 -19.64 -5.80
#